data_AF-A0A930TR41-F1
#
_entry.id   AF-A0A930TR41-F1
#
_cell.length_a   1.000
_cell.length_b   1.000
_cell.length_c   1.000
_cell.angle_alpha   90.00
_cell.angle_beta   90.00
_cell.angle_gamma   90.00
#
_symmetry.space_group_name_H-M   'P 1'
#
loop_
_entity.id
_entity.type
_entity.pdbx_description
1 polymer ?
#
loop_
_entity_poly.entity_id
_entity_poly.type
_entity_poly.pdbx_seq_one_letter_code
_entity_poly.pdbx_strand_id
1 'polypeptide(L)'
;FTLSIIWATQGVTWSFLGWTVRPGSGIGGAFVSWLLYFWDHTSFAFALIAWPMISAFISTIPRFLDLDRSQVFRLPGVEHRQQLATLYLTCAVLSCWIGFHFLVQSWLSSYPSLVLDDPHYSAFVVKVGESFAKGLPPDSVGVALLSNAEERLVQQLRGRPWTDTERWLIAENQREFRIFREQVMAEVQAQAQPSQNDSPSQMLFWKRSPSDVPLQEFPFWTFPAPEVVDVSSENEYLMSFTTSWKGPSSRLSGFYLNRRCAIAEVQPPSRLPSPREFLPERLPRPQDFITGNVSPETLFPERSPDADLFPPDQPRVPRTSVTCDPISDVQYFRNSPG
;
A
#
# COMPACT_ATOMS: atom_id res chain seq x y z
N PHE A 1 -16.43 2.47 -43.98
CA PHE A 1 -15.07 2.78 -43.48
C PHE A 1 -14.39 1.57 -42.83
N THR A 2 -15.02 0.88 -41.87
CA THR A 2 -14.47 -0.32 -41.21
C THR A 2 -14.18 -1.47 -42.18
N LEU A 3 -15.17 -1.81 -43.00
CA LEU A 3 -15.02 -2.79 -44.08
C LEU A 3 -13.90 -2.39 -45.06
N SER A 4 -13.69 -1.10 -45.30
CA SER A 4 -12.67 -0.58 -46.24
C SER A 4 -11.24 -0.77 -45.71
N ILE A 5 -11.01 -0.57 -44.41
CA ILE A 5 -9.69 -0.79 -43.76
C ILE A 5 -9.39 -2.29 -43.65
N ILE A 6 -10.40 -3.10 -43.34
CA ILE A 6 -10.28 -4.57 -43.34
C ILE A 6 -9.94 -5.06 -44.76
N TRP A 7 -10.55 -4.48 -45.80
CA TRP A 7 -10.26 -4.82 -47.18
C TRP A 7 -8.86 -4.39 -47.62
N ALA A 8 -8.43 -3.19 -47.24
CA ALA A 8 -7.10 -2.67 -47.56
C ALA A 8 -5.95 -3.48 -46.93
N THR A 9 -6.22 -4.20 -45.84
CA THR A 9 -5.23 -5.03 -45.13
C THR A 9 -5.27 -6.52 -45.49
N GLN A 10 -6.20 -6.96 -46.36
CA GLN A 10 -6.31 -8.36 -46.82
C GLN A 10 -5.08 -8.82 -47.63
N GLY A 11 -4.40 -7.88 -48.30
CA GLY A 11 -3.22 -8.17 -49.13
C GLY A 11 -1.92 -8.36 -48.35
N VAL A 12 -1.90 -8.05 -47.05
CA VAL A 12 -0.68 -8.13 -46.22
C VAL A 12 -0.67 -9.47 -45.49
N THR A 13 0.25 -10.35 -45.87
CA THR A 13 0.52 -11.59 -45.15
C THR A 13 1.78 -11.43 -44.33
N TRP A 14 1.70 -11.74 -43.03
CA TRP A 14 2.88 -11.83 -42.18
C TRP A 14 3.24 -13.28 -41.99
N SER A 15 4.49 -13.61 -42.29
CA SER A 15 5.04 -14.94 -42.10
C SER A 15 5.79 -14.96 -40.79
N PHE A 16 5.16 -15.43 -39.71
CA PHE A 16 5.82 -15.60 -38.42
C PHE A 16 6.03 -17.08 -38.18
N LEU A 17 7.30 -17.52 -38.03
CA LEU A 17 7.66 -18.90 -37.76
C LEU A 17 7.11 -19.94 -38.77
N GLY A 18 6.93 -19.56 -40.04
CA GLY A 18 6.37 -20.44 -41.08
C GLY A 18 4.84 -20.46 -41.17
N TRP A 19 4.15 -19.65 -40.37
CA TRP A 19 2.69 -19.50 -40.39
C TRP A 19 2.33 -18.20 -41.10
N THR A 20 1.51 -18.28 -42.15
CA THR A 20 1.00 -17.10 -42.85
C THR A 20 -0.24 -16.57 -42.13
N VAL A 21 -0.06 -15.54 -41.30
CA VAL A 21 -1.16 -14.89 -40.58
C VAL A 21 -1.64 -13.69 -41.39
N ARG A 22 -2.96 -13.55 -41.54
CA ARG A 22 -3.60 -12.37 -42.13
C ARG A 22 -4.07 -11.46 -40.99
N PRO A 23 -3.37 -10.34 -40.69
CA PRO A 23 -3.69 -9.48 -39.55
C PRO A 23 -5.02 -8.73 -39.71
N GLY A 24 -5.58 -8.68 -40.92
CA GLY A 24 -6.79 -7.91 -41.23
C GLY A 24 -8.01 -8.29 -40.37
N SER A 25 -8.19 -9.56 -40.01
CA SER A 25 -9.28 -9.97 -39.10
C SER A 25 -9.04 -9.53 -37.65
N GLY A 26 -7.77 -9.46 -37.23
CA GLY A 26 -7.36 -8.95 -35.91
C GLY A 26 -7.71 -7.47 -35.75
N ILE A 27 -7.28 -6.66 -36.72
CA ILE A 27 -7.54 -5.21 -36.77
C ILE A 27 -9.04 -4.93 -36.88
N GLY A 28 -9.74 -5.68 -37.74
CA GLY A 28 -11.19 -5.57 -37.89
C GLY A 28 -11.95 -5.84 -36.59
N GLY A 29 -11.57 -6.90 -35.87
CA GLY A 29 -12.14 -7.20 -34.55
C GLY A 29 -11.86 -6.12 -33.53
N ALA A 30 -10.64 -5.57 -33.51
CA ALA A 30 -10.25 -4.53 -32.55
C ALA A 30 -11.06 -3.25 -32.78
N PHE A 31 -11.26 -2.88 -34.04
CA PHE A 31 -12.06 -1.72 -34.39
C PHE A 31 -13.53 -1.91 -34.02
N VAL A 32 -14.11 -3.10 -34.24
CA VAL A 32 -15.49 -3.40 -33.84
C VAL A 32 -15.63 -3.34 -32.31
N SER A 33 -14.71 -3.95 -31.57
CA SER A 33 -14.68 -3.85 -30.10
C SER A 33 -14.54 -2.39 -29.63
N TRP A 34 -13.69 -1.60 -30.29
CA TRP A 34 -13.52 -0.19 -29.97
C TRP A 34 -14.77 0.64 -30.26
N LEU A 35 -15.48 0.36 -31.36
CA LEU A 35 -16.77 0.99 -31.66
C LEU A 35 -17.84 0.62 -30.61
N LEU A 36 -17.91 -0.65 -30.18
CA LEU A 36 -18.85 -1.09 -29.15
C LEU A 36 -18.60 -0.39 -27.80
N TYR A 37 -17.33 -0.12 -27.49
CA TYR A 37 -16.95 0.69 -26.34
C TYR A 37 -17.30 2.18 -26.53
N PHE A 38 -16.96 2.76 -27.68
CA PHE A 38 -17.19 4.18 -27.98
C PHE A 38 -18.68 4.55 -27.97
N TRP A 39 -19.54 3.61 -28.35
CA TRP A 39 -21.00 3.79 -28.34
C TRP A 39 -21.64 3.53 -26.96
N ASP A 40 -20.83 3.40 -25.89
CA ASP A 40 -21.27 3.18 -24.51
C ASP A 40 -22.13 1.92 -24.30
N HIS A 41 -22.04 0.95 -25.21
CA HIS A 41 -22.78 -0.32 -25.08
C HIS A 41 -22.06 -1.31 -24.15
N THR A 42 -20.77 -1.14 -23.90
CA THR A 42 -19.95 -2.10 -23.14
C THR A 42 -18.78 -1.44 -22.41
N SER A 43 -18.30 -2.08 -21.33
CA SER A 43 -17.09 -1.64 -20.64
C SER A 43 -15.83 -1.94 -21.46
N PHE A 44 -14.78 -1.13 -21.28
CA PHE A 44 -13.48 -1.34 -21.95
C PHE A 44 -12.92 -2.75 -21.71
N ALA A 45 -13.05 -3.26 -20.47
CA ALA A 45 -12.63 -4.61 -20.12
C ALA A 45 -13.38 -5.65 -20.96
N PHE A 46 -14.70 -5.53 -21.08
CA PHE A 46 -15.48 -6.45 -21.92
C PHE A 46 -15.09 -6.36 -23.40
N ALA A 47 -14.89 -5.15 -23.93
CA ALA A 47 -14.47 -4.95 -25.32
C ALA A 47 -13.14 -5.65 -25.64
N LEU A 48 -12.16 -5.60 -24.71
CA LEU A 48 -10.88 -6.30 -24.83
C LEU A 48 -11.02 -7.82 -24.67
N ILE A 49 -11.86 -8.29 -23.75
CA ILE A 49 -12.12 -9.72 -23.56
C ILE A 49 -12.80 -10.32 -24.80
N ALA A 50 -13.74 -9.61 -25.41
CA ALA A 50 -14.51 -10.07 -26.56
C ALA A 50 -13.73 -9.95 -27.90
N TRP A 51 -12.68 -9.12 -27.96
CA TRP A 51 -11.94 -8.84 -29.18
C TRP A 51 -11.43 -10.09 -29.91
N PRO A 52 -10.76 -11.07 -29.27
CA PRO A 52 -10.30 -12.28 -29.95
C PRO A 52 -11.44 -13.08 -30.58
N MET A 53 -12.59 -13.19 -29.90
CA MET A 53 -13.76 -13.92 -30.39
C MET A 53 -14.43 -13.21 -31.58
N ILE A 54 -14.56 -11.88 -31.52
CA ILE A 54 -15.08 -11.07 -32.64
C ILE A 54 -14.14 -11.18 -33.85
N SER A 55 -12.82 -11.16 -33.62
CA SER A 55 -11.82 -11.34 -34.67
C SER A 55 -11.92 -12.71 -35.35
N ALA A 56 -12.07 -13.78 -34.57
CA ALA A 56 -12.31 -15.12 -35.09
C ALA A 56 -13.58 -15.13 -35.95
N PHE A 57 -14.69 -14.56 -35.45
CA PHE A 57 -15.96 -14.49 -36.19
C PHE A 57 -15.83 -13.75 -37.53
N ILE A 58 -15.20 -12.58 -37.56
CA ILE A 58 -15.00 -11.82 -38.81
C ILE A 58 -14.17 -12.61 -39.82
N SER A 59 -13.17 -13.37 -39.36
CA SER A 59 -12.32 -14.17 -40.23
C SER A 59 -13.07 -15.33 -40.92
N THR A 60 -14.20 -15.78 -40.36
CA THR A 60 -14.96 -16.91 -40.92
C THR A 60 -15.96 -16.48 -41.98
N ILE A 61 -16.49 -15.25 -41.89
CA ILE A 61 -17.46 -14.69 -42.84
C ILE A 61 -17.10 -14.95 -44.32
N PRO A 62 -15.89 -14.61 -44.80
CA PRO A 62 -15.55 -14.82 -46.21
C PRO A 62 -15.41 -16.30 -46.61
N ARG A 63 -15.30 -17.22 -45.65
CA ARG A 63 -15.22 -18.67 -45.93
C ARG A 63 -16.59 -19.33 -46.08
N PHE A 64 -17.64 -18.72 -45.53
CA PHE A 64 -19.02 -19.20 -45.64
C PHE A 64 -19.79 -18.51 -46.76
N LEU A 65 -19.35 -17.32 -47.16
CA LEU A 65 -19.92 -16.53 -48.25
C LEU A 65 -18.93 -16.53 -49.42
N ASP A 66 -19.25 -17.28 -50.49
CA ASP A 66 -18.54 -17.18 -51.78
C ASP A 66 -18.83 -15.80 -52.40
N LEU A 67 -18.08 -14.77 -51.99
CA LEU A 67 -18.27 -13.39 -52.44
C LEU A 67 -18.00 -13.21 -53.95
N ASP A 68 -17.28 -14.14 -54.59
CA ASP A 68 -16.77 -13.97 -55.96
C ASP A 68 -17.70 -14.47 -57.07
N ARG A 69 -18.69 -15.33 -56.79
CA ARG A 69 -19.43 -15.98 -57.90
C ARG A 69 -20.91 -16.31 -57.67
N SER A 70 -21.35 -16.53 -56.44
CA SER A 70 -22.75 -16.81 -56.13
C SER A 70 -22.93 -16.74 -54.63
N GLN A 71 -23.82 -15.88 -54.14
CA GLN A 71 -24.18 -15.70 -52.72
C GLN A 71 -24.93 -16.92 -52.15
N VAL A 72 -24.40 -18.13 -52.37
CA VAL A 72 -24.95 -19.38 -51.88
C VAL A 72 -24.12 -19.79 -50.68
N PHE A 73 -24.78 -20.01 -49.54
CA PHE A 73 -24.16 -20.52 -48.33
C PHE A 73 -23.60 -21.93 -48.59
N ARG A 74 -22.28 -22.10 -48.47
CA ARG A 74 -21.62 -23.40 -48.63
C ARG A 74 -20.98 -23.83 -47.32
N LEU A 75 -21.18 -25.11 -46.97
CA LEU A 75 -20.46 -25.70 -45.85
C LEU A 75 -18.99 -25.92 -46.25
N PRO A 76 -18.02 -25.44 -45.46
CA PRO A 76 -16.61 -25.61 -45.76
C PRO A 76 -16.21 -27.09 -45.71
N GLY A 77 -15.19 -27.45 -46.49
CA GLY A 77 -14.60 -28.79 -46.48
C GLY A 77 -14.01 -29.16 -45.11
N VAL A 78 -13.83 -30.46 -44.85
CA VAL A 78 -13.42 -30.99 -43.53
C VAL A 78 -12.10 -30.39 -43.03
N GLU A 79 -11.12 -30.18 -43.91
CA GLU A 79 -9.84 -29.55 -43.58
C GLU A 79 -10.00 -28.11 -43.05
N HIS A 80 -10.84 -27.31 -43.71
CA HIS A 80 -11.10 -25.93 -43.30
C HIS A 80 -11.85 -25.86 -41.96
N ARG A 81 -12.66 -26.88 -41.64
CA ARG A 81 -13.36 -26.96 -40.34
C ARG A 81 -12.39 -27.15 -39.19
N GLN A 82 -11.34 -27.96 -39.36
CA GLN A 82 -10.32 -28.16 -38.34
C GLN A 82 -9.56 -26.85 -38.07
N GLN A 83 -9.14 -26.15 -39.12
CA GLN A 83 -8.46 -24.85 -38.97
C GLN A 83 -9.35 -23.81 -38.27
N LEU A 84 -10.65 -23.77 -38.60
CA LEU A 84 -11.61 -22.90 -37.94
C LEU A 84 -11.78 -23.25 -36.46
N ALA A 85 -11.92 -24.54 -36.15
CA ALA A 85 -12.02 -25.01 -34.77
C ALA A 85 -10.78 -24.63 -33.95
N THR A 86 -9.58 -24.85 -34.49
CA THR A 86 -8.33 -24.44 -33.85
C THR A 86 -8.28 -22.93 -33.63
N LEU A 87 -8.66 -22.12 -34.63
CA LEU A 87 -8.71 -20.66 -34.49
C LEU A 87 -9.65 -20.21 -33.37
N TYR A 88 -10.89 -20.73 -33.34
CA TYR A 88 -11.85 -20.39 -32.28
C TYR A 88 -11.36 -20.82 -30.90
N LEU A 89 -10.76 -22.01 -30.77
CA LEU A 89 -10.21 -22.48 -29.51
C LEU A 89 -9.07 -21.58 -29.04
N THR A 90 -8.14 -21.21 -29.92
CA THR A 90 -7.05 -20.29 -29.58
C THR A 90 -7.59 -18.91 -29.17
N CYS A 91 -8.55 -18.36 -29.90
CA CYS A 91 -9.19 -17.09 -29.55
C CYS A 91 -9.96 -17.17 -28.22
N ALA A 92 -10.64 -18.28 -27.94
CA ALA A 92 -11.33 -18.50 -26.67
C ALA A 92 -10.35 -18.58 -25.49
N VAL A 93 -9.21 -19.26 -25.65
CA VAL A 93 -8.13 -19.29 -24.64
C VAL A 93 -7.57 -17.89 -24.42
N LEU A 94 -7.33 -17.11 -25.48
CA LEU A 94 -6.88 -15.71 -25.35
C LEU A 94 -7.90 -14.82 -24.64
N SER A 95 -9.18 -14.94 -24.98
CA SER A 95 -10.26 -14.22 -24.30
C SER A 95 -10.35 -14.60 -22.82
N CYS A 96 -10.21 -15.88 -22.49
CA CYS A 96 -10.17 -16.36 -21.11
C CYS A 96 -8.96 -15.80 -20.35
N TRP A 97 -7.79 -15.77 -20.97
CA TRP A 97 -6.57 -15.19 -20.40
C TRP A 97 -6.71 -13.70 -20.10
N ILE A 98 -7.24 -12.92 -21.05
CA ILE A 98 -7.50 -11.48 -20.87
C ILE A 98 -8.54 -11.27 -19.77
N GLY A 99 -9.61 -12.07 -19.74
CA GLY A 99 -10.63 -12.00 -18.70
C GLY A 99 -10.07 -12.32 -17.31
N PHE A 100 -9.23 -13.35 -17.22
CA PHE A 100 -8.52 -13.70 -16.00
C PHE A 100 -7.62 -12.56 -15.52
N HIS A 101 -6.88 -11.91 -16.42
CA HIS A 101 -6.06 -10.74 -16.07
C HIS A 101 -6.90 -9.63 -15.43
N PHE A 102 -8.04 -9.25 -16.03
CA PHE A 102 -8.92 -8.23 -15.43
C PHE A 102 -9.51 -8.65 -14.10
N LEU A 103 -9.87 -9.92 -13.95
CA LEU A 103 -10.37 -10.47 -12.69
C LEU A 103 -9.31 -10.33 -11.58
N VAL A 104 -8.06 -10.72 -11.86
CA VAL A 104 -6.95 -10.61 -10.91
C VAL A 104 -6.64 -9.16 -10.57
N GLN A 105 -6.60 -8.26 -11.56
CA GLN A 105 -6.37 -6.83 -11.30
C GLN A 105 -7.49 -6.21 -10.44
N SER A 106 -8.74 -6.58 -10.71
CA SER A 106 -9.90 -6.13 -9.91
C SER A 106 -9.81 -6.62 -8.46
N TRP A 107 -9.41 -7.89 -8.28
CA TRP A 107 -9.20 -8.46 -6.95
C TRP A 107 -8.06 -7.77 -6.21
N LEU A 108 -6.89 -7.58 -6.84
CA LEU A 108 -5.75 -6.89 -6.22
C LEU A 108 -6.04 -5.43 -5.92
N SER A 109 -6.85 -4.76 -6.74
CA SER A 109 -7.30 -3.39 -6.46
C SER A 109 -8.30 -3.32 -5.30
N SER A 110 -9.12 -4.35 -5.12
CA SER A 110 -10.09 -4.41 -4.02
C SER A 110 -9.44 -4.87 -2.72
N TYR A 111 -8.37 -5.67 -2.83
CA TYR A 111 -7.68 -6.31 -1.71
C TYR A 111 -6.14 -6.16 -1.85
N PRO A 112 -5.57 -4.95 -1.73
CA PRO A 112 -4.12 -4.74 -1.78
C PRO A 112 -3.35 -5.51 -0.71
N SER A 113 -4.00 -5.89 0.40
CA SER A 113 -3.41 -6.75 1.43
C SER A 113 -3.06 -8.15 0.92
N LEU A 114 -3.64 -8.61 -0.20
CA LEU A 114 -3.23 -9.87 -0.84
C LEU A 114 -1.79 -9.82 -1.36
N VAL A 115 -1.24 -8.63 -1.64
CA VAL A 115 0.13 -8.46 -2.12
C VAL A 115 1.15 -8.74 -1.01
N LEU A 116 0.74 -8.57 0.25
CA LEU A 116 1.57 -8.90 1.42
C LEU A 116 1.77 -10.40 1.59
N ASP A 117 0.89 -11.21 1.04
CA ASP A 117 0.94 -12.64 1.22
C ASP A 117 2.12 -13.28 0.46
N ASP A 118 2.68 -14.33 1.05
CA ASP A 118 3.81 -15.09 0.56
C ASP A 118 3.35 -16.02 -0.56
N PRO A 119 3.78 -15.77 -1.80
CA PRO A 119 3.31 -16.54 -2.94
C PRO A 119 3.84 -17.97 -2.97
N HIS A 120 4.77 -18.37 -2.08
CA HIS A 120 5.36 -19.72 -2.10
C HIS A 120 4.33 -20.86 -2.03
N TYR A 121 3.15 -20.61 -1.47
CA TYR A 121 2.06 -21.59 -1.38
C TYR A 121 0.90 -21.31 -2.36
N SER A 122 1.02 -20.25 -3.17
CA SER A 122 -0.01 -19.84 -4.13
C SER A 122 0.37 -20.23 -5.54
N ALA A 123 -0.47 -21.03 -6.20
CA ALA A 123 -0.27 -21.46 -7.59
C ALA A 123 -0.44 -20.34 -8.65
N PHE A 124 -0.81 -19.12 -8.25
CA PHE A 124 -1.37 -18.11 -9.17
C PHE A 124 -0.68 -16.75 -9.23
N VAL A 125 0.32 -16.43 -8.39
CA VAL A 125 0.87 -15.05 -8.35
C VAL A 125 2.40 -15.03 -8.28
N VAL A 126 3.04 -14.49 -9.33
CA VAL A 126 4.45 -14.10 -9.34
C VAL A 126 4.53 -12.61 -8.98
N LYS A 127 5.45 -12.22 -8.09
CA LYS A 127 5.68 -10.79 -7.77
C LYS A 127 6.18 -10.06 -9.02
N VAL A 128 5.31 -9.27 -9.65
CA VAL A 128 5.68 -8.47 -10.82
C VAL A 128 6.03 -7.05 -10.34
N GLY A 129 7.32 -6.79 -10.10
CA GLY A 129 7.87 -5.44 -9.88
C GLY A 129 8.73 -5.30 -8.62
N GLU A 130 9.87 -4.60 -8.76
CA GLU A 130 10.79 -4.30 -7.65
C GLU A 130 10.16 -3.40 -6.58
N SER A 131 9.15 -2.58 -6.93
CA SER A 131 8.41 -1.73 -6.00
C SER A 131 7.57 -2.54 -5.00
N PHE A 132 7.10 -3.73 -5.41
CA PHE A 132 6.38 -4.67 -4.55
C PHE A 132 7.32 -5.59 -3.75
N ALA A 133 8.61 -5.60 -4.10
CA ALA A 133 9.60 -6.49 -3.49
C ALA A 133 10.29 -5.88 -2.26
N LYS A 134 10.10 -4.59 -1.96
CA LYS A 134 10.89 -3.85 -0.96
C LYS A 134 10.12 -3.20 0.20
N GLY A 135 8.81 -3.40 0.32
CA GLY A 135 8.09 -2.88 1.49
C GLY A 135 6.62 -3.26 1.54
N LEU A 136 6.03 -3.14 2.72
CA LEU A 136 4.58 -3.25 2.91
C LEU A 136 3.87 -2.16 2.09
N PRO A 137 2.75 -2.46 1.39
CA PRO A 137 1.98 -1.46 0.69
C PRO A 137 1.45 -0.44 1.72
N PRO A 138 1.74 0.86 1.54
CA PRO A 138 1.27 1.90 2.47
C PRO A 138 -0.27 1.94 2.54
N ASP A 139 -0.93 1.54 1.46
CA ASP A 139 -2.38 1.59 1.29
C ASP A 139 -3.13 0.41 1.95
N SER A 140 -2.41 -0.51 2.61
CA SER A 140 -3.06 -1.66 3.26
C SER A 140 -3.73 -1.24 4.57
N VAL A 141 -4.96 -1.71 4.83
CA VAL A 141 -5.68 -1.35 6.06
C VAL A 141 -4.90 -1.76 7.31
N GLY A 142 -4.22 -2.91 7.26
CA GLY A 142 -3.38 -3.39 8.37
C GLY A 142 -2.25 -2.42 8.71
N VAL A 143 -1.58 -1.83 7.71
CA VAL A 143 -0.55 -0.80 7.90
C VAL A 143 -1.17 0.48 8.45
N ALA A 144 -2.28 0.92 7.88
CA ALA A 144 -2.99 2.12 8.36
C ALA A 144 -3.41 2.00 9.83
N LEU A 145 -3.93 0.83 10.24
CA LEU A 145 -4.30 0.55 11.64
C LEU A 145 -3.10 0.63 12.58
N LEU A 146 -1.96 0.04 12.20
CA LEU A 146 -0.75 0.05 13.03
C LEU A 146 -0.12 1.46 13.11
N SER A 147 -0.15 2.23 12.02
CA SER A 147 0.34 3.61 11.99
C SER A 147 -0.54 4.56 12.80
N ASN A 148 -1.86 4.47 12.67
CA ASN A 148 -2.79 5.27 13.48
C ASN A 148 -2.73 4.86 14.96
N ALA A 149 -2.52 3.58 15.26
CA ALA A 149 -2.31 3.13 16.65
C ALA A 149 -1.04 3.74 17.27
N GLU A 150 0.08 3.76 16.54
CA GLU A 150 1.29 4.45 17.00
C GLU A 150 1.03 5.93 17.23
N GLU A 151 0.47 6.63 16.24
CA GLU A 151 0.22 8.06 16.35
C GLU A 151 -0.65 8.37 17.58
N ARG A 152 -1.71 7.59 17.76
CA ARG A 152 -2.62 7.73 18.90
C ARG A 152 -1.93 7.44 20.22
N LEU A 153 -1.07 6.41 20.29
CA LEU A 153 -0.28 6.10 21.47
C LEU A 153 0.66 7.26 21.83
N VAL A 154 1.38 7.78 20.85
CA VAL A 154 2.29 8.92 21.03
C VAL A 154 1.52 10.15 21.49
N GLN A 155 0.36 10.46 20.89
CA GLN A 155 -0.49 11.57 21.31
C GLN A 155 -1.01 11.41 22.74
N GLN A 156 -1.43 10.20 23.14
CA GLN A 156 -1.96 9.96 24.48
C GLN A 156 -0.88 10.05 25.55
N LEU A 157 0.35 9.60 25.26
CA LEU A 157 1.45 9.55 26.23
C LEU A 157 2.27 10.84 26.27
N ARG A 158 2.27 11.65 25.21
CA ARG A 158 3.04 12.90 25.14
C ARG A 158 2.64 13.85 26.27
N GLY A 159 3.59 14.12 27.17
CA GLY A 159 3.42 15.06 28.27
C GLY A 159 2.74 14.48 29.52
N ARG A 160 2.41 13.17 29.54
CA ARG A 160 1.96 12.51 30.76
C ARG A 160 3.13 12.21 31.69
N PRO A 161 2.95 12.32 33.02
CA PRO A 161 3.96 11.89 33.97
C PRO A 161 4.10 10.37 33.94
N TRP A 162 5.31 9.86 34.25
CA TRP A 162 5.60 8.43 34.23
C TRP A 162 4.63 7.61 35.11
N THR A 163 4.37 8.06 36.34
CA THR A 163 3.47 7.37 37.29
C THR A 163 2.05 7.16 36.76
N ASP A 164 1.50 8.10 35.99
CA ASP A 164 0.16 7.96 35.40
C ASP A 164 0.20 7.02 34.19
N THR A 165 1.31 7.00 33.47
CA THR A 165 1.53 6.14 32.31
C THR A 165 1.74 4.69 32.72
N GLU A 166 2.60 4.47 33.71
CA GLU A 166 2.81 3.18 34.34
C GLU A 166 1.49 2.63 34.91
N ARG A 167 0.71 3.45 35.61
CA ARG A 167 -0.62 3.05 36.07
C ARG A 167 -1.54 2.68 34.90
N TRP A 168 -1.49 3.39 33.78
CA TRP A 168 -2.29 3.07 32.60
C TRP A 168 -1.83 1.77 31.90
N LEU A 169 -0.52 1.48 31.91
CA LEU A 169 0.07 0.27 31.33
C LEU A 169 -0.13 -0.98 32.19
N ILE A 170 0.07 -0.86 33.50
CA ILE A 170 -0.06 -1.97 34.47
C ILE A 170 -1.52 -2.25 34.79
N ALA A 171 -2.38 -1.22 34.84
CA ALA A 171 -3.79 -1.46 35.10
C ALA A 171 -4.33 -2.32 33.95
N GLU A 172 -4.67 -3.55 34.30
CA GLU A 172 -5.34 -4.55 33.45
C GLU A 172 -6.77 -4.11 33.09
N ASN A 173 -6.94 -2.83 32.76
CA ASN A 173 -8.19 -2.24 32.37
C ASN A 173 -8.35 -2.49 30.88
N GLN A 174 -8.73 -3.73 30.55
CA GLN A 174 -9.17 -4.15 29.21
C GLN A 174 -10.16 -3.16 28.58
N ARG A 175 -10.87 -2.36 29.40
CA ARG A 175 -11.76 -1.28 28.94
C ARG A 175 -11.01 -0.14 28.26
N GLU A 176 -9.88 0.33 28.80
CA GLU A 176 -9.09 1.43 28.20
C GLU A 176 -8.52 0.99 26.85
N PHE A 177 -7.95 -0.22 26.78
CA PHE A 177 -7.46 -0.78 25.52
C PHE A 177 -8.58 -1.04 24.52
N ARG A 178 -9.78 -1.42 24.98
CA ARG A 178 -10.95 -1.55 24.11
C ARG A 178 -11.37 -0.20 23.53
N ILE A 179 -11.42 0.85 24.35
CA ILE A 179 -11.76 2.21 23.91
C ILE A 179 -10.69 2.72 22.94
N PHE A 180 -9.41 2.54 23.25
CA PHE A 180 -8.29 2.87 22.37
C PHE A 180 -8.45 2.18 21.00
N ARG A 181 -8.71 0.86 21.00
CA ARG A 181 -8.94 0.08 19.78
C ARG A 181 -10.12 0.63 18.97
N GLU A 182 -11.24 0.91 19.62
CA GLU A 182 -12.44 1.45 18.96
C GLU A 182 -12.17 2.81 18.32
N GLN A 183 -11.38 3.67 18.98
CA GLN A 183 -10.96 4.96 18.43
C GLN A 183 -10.09 4.80 17.18
N VAL A 184 -9.07 3.94 17.23
CA VAL A 184 -8.17 3.69 16.08
C VAL A 184 -8.95 3.12 14.90
N MET A 185 -9.83 2.15 15.13
CA MET A 185 -10.66 1.56 14.07
C MET A 185 -11.59 2.61 13.44
N ALA A 186 -12.22 3.47 14.26
CA ALA A 186 -13.11 4.51 13.80
C ALA A 186 -12.38 5.60 12.99
N GLU A 187 -11.17 5.97 13.41
CA GLU A 187 -10.34 6.95 12.72
C GLU A 187 -9.89 6.44 11.34
N VAL A 188 -9.40 5.21 11.25
CA VAL A 188 -9.00 4.60 9.98
C VAL A 188 -10.22 4.41 9.06
N GLN A 189 -11.38 4.06 9.61
CA GLN A 189 -12.61 3.98 8.82
C GLN A 189 -13.08 5.35 8.31
N ALA A 190 -12.87 6.42 9.09
CA ALA A 190 -13.18 7.79 8.66
C ALA A 190 -12.23 8.25 7.53
N GLN A 191 -10.95 7.89 7.60
CA GLN A 191 -9.97 8.15 6.54
C GLN A 191 -10.27 7.37 5.25
N ALA A 192 -10.91 6.20 5.36
CA ALA A 192 -11.30 5.37 4.23
C ALA A 192 -12.52 5.90 3.44
N GLN A 193 -13.25 6.89 3.96
CA GLN A 193 -14.41 7.44 3.25
C GLN A 193 -13.93 8.33 2.10
N PRO A 194 -14.40 8.08 0.85
CA PRO A 194 -14.01 8.89 -0.29
C PRO A 194 -14.41 10.33 -0.04
N SER A 195 -13.48 11.25 -0.27
CA SER A 195 -13.75 12.67 -0.14
C SER A 195 -14.89 13.02 -1.11
N GLN A 196 -16.03 13.49 -0.56
CA GLN A 196 -17.25 13.72 -1.33
C GLN A 196 -17.10 14.82 -2.41
N ASN A 197 -15.94 15.47 -2.46
CA ASN A 197 -15.60 16.55 -3.39
C ASN A 197 -14.88 16.06 -4.66
N ASP A 198 -14.61 14.76 -4.80
CA ASP A 198 -13.94 14.23 -5.98
C ASP A 198 -14.91 14.13 -7.17
N SER A 199 -14.63 14.97 -8.18
CA SER A 199 -15.44 15.12 -9.38
C SER A 199 -15.64 13.79 -10.12
N PRO A 200 -16.88 13.44 -10.52
CA PRO A 200 -17.20 12.18 -11.21
C PRO A 200 -16.46 11.99 -12.55
N SER A 201 -15.88 13.04 -13.10
CA SER A 201 -15.09 13.01 -14.34
C SER A 201 -13.73 12.31 -14.22
N GLN A 202 -13.23 12.06 -12.99
CA GLN A 202 -11.94 11.37 -12.78
C GLN A 202 -12.08 9.85 -12.56
N MET A 203 -13.29 9.28 -12.74
CA MET A 203 -13.53 7.83 -12.61
C MET A 203 -12.88 6.97 -13.71
N LEU A 204 -12.17 7.58 -14.67
CA LEU A 204 -11.45 6.84 -15.70
C LEU A 204 -10.14 6.30 -15.13
N PHE A 205 -10.25 5.11 -14.52
CA PHE A 205 -9.23 4.06 -14.50
C PHE A 205 -7.93 4.38 -13.71
N TRP A 206 -7.89 3.89 -12.46
CA TRP A 206 -6.70 3.53 -11.64
C TRP A 206 -5.99 4.56 -10.76
N LYS A 207 -6.33 5.84 -10.78
CA LYS A 207 -5.67 6.79 -9.85
C LYS A 207 -6.41 6.90 -8.53
N ARG A 208 -6.54 5.77 -7.82
CA ARG A 208 -6.82 5.79 -6.38
C ARG A 208 -5.67 6.57 -5.73
N SER A 209 -5.97 7.53 -4.86
CA SER A 209 -4.90 8.22 -4.15
C SER A 209 -4.14 7.17 -3.32
N PRO A 210 -2.80 7.23 -3.20
CA PRO A 210 -2.02 6.33 -2.33
C PRO A 210 -2.42 6.38 -0.84
N SER A 211 -3.46 7.16 -0.51
CA SER A 211 -4.01 7.35 0.83
C SER A 211 -5.39 6.71 1.00
N ASP A 212 -6.04 6.21 -0.06
CA ASP A 212 -7.42 5.73 0.03
C ASP A 212 -7.45 4.28 0.52
N VAL A 213 -7.77 4.12 1.80
CA VAL A 213 -7.88 2.83 2.46
C VAL A 213 -9.08 2.04 1.90
N PRO A 214 -8.92 0.82 1.38
CA PRO A 214 -10.00 0.06 0.75
C PRO A 214 -11.04 -0.40 1.77
N LEU A 215 -12.25 0.17 1.71
CA LEU A 215 -13.37 -0.18 2.60
C LEU A 215 -13.73 -1.68 2.55
N GLN A 216 -13.46 -2.36 1.43
CA GLN A 216 -13.77 -3.79 1.27
C GLN A 216 -12.92 -4.71 2.16
N GLU A 217 -11.76 -4.25 2.63
CA GLU A 217 -10.84 -5.04 3.44
C GLU A 217 -11.17 -5.04 4.94
N PHE A 218 -11.85 -4.01 5.45
CA PHE A 218 -12.12 -3.85 6.88
C PHE A 218 -12.76 -5.07 7.54
N PRO A 219 -13.76 -5.76 6.94
CA PRO A 219 -14.37 -6.94 7.56
C PRO A 219 -13.40 -8.10 7.76
N PHE A 220 -12.29 -8.13 7.00
CA PHE A 220 -11.29 -9.18 7.04
C PHE A 220 -10.13 -8.86 7.98
N TRP A 221 -9.95 -7.59 8.34
CA TRP A 221 -8.93 -7.18 9.31
C TRP A 221 -9.47 -7.20 10.72
N THR A 222 -8.68 -7.77 11.61
CA THR A 222 -8.95 -7.78 13.04
C THR A 222 -7.82 -7.08 13.76
N PHE A 223 -8.17 -6.18 14.67
CA PHE A 223 -7.21 -5.44 15.51
C PHE A 223 -7.45 -5.81 16.97
N PRO A 224 -6.82 -6.86 17.52
CA PRO A 224 -6.91 -7.20 18.94
C PRO A 224 -6.42 -6.07 19.86
N ALA A 225 -6.73 -6.20 21.15
CA ALA A 225 -6.13 -5.33 22.15
C ALA A 225 -4.59 -5.51 22.15
N PRO A 226 -3.84 -4.44 22.38
CA PRO A 226 -2.38 -4.49 22.45
C PRO A 226 -1.92 -5.37 23.62
N GLU A 227 -0.83 -6.09 23.40
CA GLU A 227 -0.15 -6.86 24.43
C GLU A 227 0.97 -6.00 25.04
N VAL A 228 1.00 -5.88 26.36
CA VAL A 228 1.99 -5.10 27.10
C VAL A 228 2.87 -6.06 27.89
N VAL A 229 4.18 -5.95 27.70
CA VAL A 229 5.19 -6.75 28.40
C VAL A 229 6.08 -5.82 29.21
N ASP A 230 6.20 -6.10 30.51
CA ASP A 230 7.12 -5.38 31.40
C ASP A 230 8.56 -5.85 31.15
N VAL A 231 9.41 -4.93 30.69
CA VAL A 231 10.85 -5.15 30.54
C VAL A 231 11.54 -4.64 31.81
N SER A 232 11.34 -5.42 32.87
CA SER A 232 11.71 -5.14 34.26
C SER A 232 13.19 -4.76 34.52
N SER A 233 14.07 -4.84 33.52
CA SER A 233 15.47 -4.42 33.64
C SER A 233 15.71 -2.91 33.45
N GLU A 234 14.79 -2.15 32.83
CA GLU A 234 15.10 -0.78 32.34
C GLU A 234 14.02 0.31 32.57
N ASN A 235 13.04 0.11 33.47
CA ASN A 235 11.86 1.00 33.57
C ASN A 235 11.19 1.21 32.21
N GLU A 236 11.08 0.11 31.44
CA GLU A 236 10.60 0.12 30.06
C GLU A 236 9.45 -0.87 29.92
N TYR A 237 8.41 -0.45 29.22
CA TYR A 237 7.31 -1.31 28.80
C TYR A 237 7.34 -1.49 27.30
N LEU A 238 7.22 -2.74 26.86
CA LEU A 238 7.08 -3.07 25.44
C LEU A 238 5.60 -3.30 25.13
N MET A 239 5.04 -2.41 24.34
CA MET A 239 3.67 -2.51 23.84
C MET A 239 3.67 -3.02 22.41
N SER A 240 2.94 -4.10 22.14
CA SER A 240 2.84 -4.68 20.79
C SER A 240 1.42 -4.60 20.25
N PHE A 241 1.31 -3.98 19.07
CA PHE A 241 0.10 -3.90 18.28
C PHE A 241 0.13 -4.98 17.22
N THR A 242 -0.92 -5.79 17.15
CA THR A 242 -1.04 -6.83 16.12
C THR A 242 -2.31 -6.58 15.32
N THR A 243 -2.22 -6.63 13.99
CA THR A 243 -3.38 -6.70 13.10
C THR A 243 -3.34 -8.04 12.39
N SER A 244 -4.48 -8.75 12.32
CA SER A 244 -4.53 -10.03 11.65
C SER A 244 -5.56 -10.06 10.52
N TRP A 245 -5.11 -10.57 9.37
CA TRP A 245 -5.90 -10.77 8.16
C TRP A 245 -6.60 -12.12 8.22
N LYS A 246 -7.92 -12.11 8.05
CA LYS A 246 -8.80 -13.30 7.99
C LYS A 246 -9.46 -13.47 6.62
N GLY A 247 -9.06 -12.68 5.63
CA GLY A 247 -9.58 -12.75 4.27
C GLY A 247 -8.90 -13.82 3.43
N PRO A 248 -9.17 -13.82 2.10
CA PRO A 248 -8.51 -14.72 1.17
C PRO A 248 -7.00 -14.63 1.32
N SER A 249 -6.32 -15.76 1.37
CA SER A 249 -4.86 -15.84 1.42
C SER A 249 -4.42 -17.25 1.02
N SER A 250 -3.13 -17.38 0.69
CA SER A 250 -2.43 -18.63 0.37
C SER A 250 -2.54 -19.67 1.49
N ARG A 251 -2.69 -19.21 2.75
CA ARG A 251 -2.88 -20.04 3.92
C ARG A 251 -4.25 -19.82 4.53
N LEU A 252 -4.95 -20.91 4.86
CA LEU A 252 -6.26 -20.84 5.52
C LEU A 252 -6.25 -20.09 6.86
N SER A 253 -5.09 -19.99 7.52
CA SER A 253 -4.93 -19.28 8.79
C SER A 253 -4.89 -17.75 8.65
N GLY A 254 -4.65 -17.25 7.43
CA GLY A 254 -4.27 -15.86 7.21
C GLY A 254 -2.86 -15.54 7.70
N PHE A 255 -2.60 -14.24 7.80
CA PHE A 255 -1.33 -13.67 8.27
C PHE A 255 -1.59 -12.52 9.24
N TYR A 256 -0.54 -12.04 9.90
CA TYR A 256 -0.62 -10.88 10.77
C TYR A 256 0.58 -9.95 10.58
N LEU A 257 0.35 -8.69 10.90
CA LEU A 257 1.38 -7.66 11.00
C LEU A 257 1.50 -7.27 12.46
N ASN A 258 2.72 -7.04 12.92
CA ASN A 258 2.99 -6.59 14.28
C ASN A 258 3.80 -5.29 14.23
N ARG A 259 3.51 -4.39 15.17
CA ARG A 259 4.36 -3.25 15.46
C ARG A 259 4.61 -3.15 16.97
N ARG A 260 5.87 -2.98 17.35
CA ARG A 260 6.29 -2.87 18.74
C ARG A 260 6.69 -1.44 19.06
N CYS A 261 6.32 -0.99 20.26
CA CYS A 261 6.61 0.32 20.79
C CYS A 261 7.19 0.18 22.19
N ALA A 262 8.43 0.66 22.35
CA ALA A 262 9.12 0.85 23.61
C ALA A 262 8.61 2.12 24.30
N ILE A 263 8.14 1.99 25.53
CA ILE A 263 7.67 3.10 26.37
C ILE A 263 8.61 3.17 27.57
N ALA A 264 9.45 4.21 27.60
CA ALA A 264 10.51 4.36 28.59
C ALA A 264 10.37 5.65 29.41
N GLU A 265 10.87 5.59 30.64
CA GLU A 265 11.01 6.75 31.50
C GLU A 265 12.23 7.59 31.09
N VAL A 266 11.98 8.83 30.66
CA VAL A 266 13.04 9.80 30.39
C VAL A 266 13.28 10.61 31.66
N GLN A 267 14.43 10.35 32.29
CA GLN A 267 14.90 11.23 33.35
C GLN A 267 15.21 12.61 32.77
N PRO A 268 14.76 13.70 33.44
CA PRO A 268 15.15 15.04 33.01
C PRO A 268 16.68 15.15 33.03
N PRO A 269 17.31 15.81 32.04
CA PRO A 269 18.76 15.93 32.00
C PRO A 269 19.24 16.50 33.35
N SER A 270 20.12 15.74 34.00
CA SER A 270 20.80 16.18 35.22
C SER A 270 21.39 17.55 34.93
N ARG A 271 21.11 18.54 35.79
CA ARG A 271 21.66 19.89 35.59
C ARG A 271 23.15 19.74 35.35
N LEU A 272 23.64 20.19 34.19
CA LEU A 272 25.06 20.47 34.04
C LEU A 272 25.45 21.36 35.22
N PRO A 273 26.57 21.08 35.92
CA PRO A 273 26.98 21.89 37.04
C PRO A 273 26.99 23.35 36.62
N SER A 274 26.34 24.18 37.44
CA SER A 274 26.24 25.62 37.19
C SER A 274 27.64 26.18 36.91
N PRO A 275 27.84 27.00 35.87
CA PRO A 275 29.13 27.62 35.57
C PRO A 275 29.73 28.43 36.73
N ARG A 276 28.98 28.69 37.80
CA ARG A 276 29.46 29.36 39.02
C ARG A 276 30.44 28.54 39.87
N GLU A 277 30.61 27.26 39.62
CA GLU A 277 31.61 26.43 40.31
C GLU A 277 32.98 26.42 39.60
N PHE A 278 33.08 27.06 38.42
CA PHE A 278 34.34 27.33 37.74
C PHE A 278 34.73 28.82 37.86
N LEU A 279 34.57 29.42 39.04
CA LEU A 279 35.33 30.62 39.37
C LEU A 279 36.73 30.14 39.78
N PRO A 280 37.78 30.29 38.95
CA PRO A 280 39.13 30.01 39.40
C PRO A 280 39.43 30.93 40.58
N GLU A 281 39.59 30.32 41.76
CA GLU A 281 40.02 30.99 42.99
C GLU A 281 41.51 31.32 42.92
N ARG A 282 41.86 32.20 41.98
CA ARG A 282 43.09 33.01 41.90
C ARG A 282 43.09 33.77 40.57
N LEU A 283 42.76 35.06 40.65
CA LEU A 283 43.31 36.02 39.69
C LEU A 283 44.84 35.98 39.83
N PRO A 284 45.61 35.72 38.75
CA PRO A 284 47.05 35.93 38.80
C PRO A 284 47.35 37.40 39.07
N ARG A 285 48.36 37.60 39.92
CA ARG A 285 48.89 38.88 40.37
C ARG A 285 49.31 39.73 39.14
N PRO A 286 49.03 41.04 39.11
CA PRO A 286 49.39 41.90 37.98
C PRO A 286 50.88 42.19 37.98
N GLN A 287 51.69 41.40 37.26
CA GLN A 287 53.07 41.79 36.91
C GLN A 287 53.50 41.52 35.47
N ASP A 288 52.69 40.87 34.62
CA ASP A 288 53.06 40.66 33.22
C ASP A 288 52.19 41.49 32.28
N PHE A 289 52.23 42.80 32.47
CA PHE A 289 51.94 43.76 31.40
C PHE A 289 53.28 44.33 30.98
N ILE A 290 53.79 43.93 29.81
CA ILE A 290 54.51 44.80 28.89
C ILE A 290 54.71 44.07 27.55
N THR A 291 54.32 44.78 26.50
CA THR A 291 54.55 44.60 25.05
C THR A 291 53.63 43.65 24.25
N GLY A 292 52.81 44.27 23.38
CA GLY A 292 52.66 43.78 22.01
C GLY A 292 51.24 43.67 21.43
N ASN A 293 50.65 44.81 21.04
CA ASN A 293 49.69 45.00 19.93
C ASN A 293 48.83 43.80 19.45
N VAL A 294 47.57 43.71 19.89
CA VAL A 294 46.46 43.18 19.06
C VAL A 294 45.17 43.96 19.35
N SER A 295 44.46 44.27 18.27
CA SER A 295 43.29 45.15 18.09
C SER A 295 42.02 44.74 18.87
N PRO A 296 41.16 45.67 19.34
CA PRO A 296 39.92 45.34 20.03
C PRO A 296 38.70 45.59 19.14
N GLU A 297 38.13 44.55 18.53
CA GLU A 297 36.79 44.63 17.93
C GLU A 297 36.23 43.23 17.64
N THR A 298 35.54 42.62 18.61
CA THR A 298 34.36 41.72 18.46
C THR A 298 34.12 40.98 19.78
N LEU A 299 33.41 41.63 20.68
CA LEU A 299 32.87 41.02 21.90
C LEU A 299 31.50 41.64 22.12
N PHE A 300 30.43 41.02 21.61
CA PHE A 300 29.09 40.97 22.20
C PHE A 300 28.22 40.03 21.35
N PRO A 301 27.97 38.77 21.77
CA PRO A 301 26.75 38.10 21.34
C PRO A 301 25.58 38.72 22.12
N GLU A 302 24.63 39.22 21.36
CA GLU A 302 23.36 39.78 21.81
C GLU A 302 22.63 38.79 22.72
N ARG A 303 22.46 39.17 23.99
CA ARG A 303 21.79 38.38 25.01
C ARG A 303 20.28 38.52 24.80
N SER A 304 19.67 37.51 24.19
CA SER A 304 18.21 37.41 24.03
C SER A 304 17.51 37.55 25.40
N PRO A 305 16.56 38.50 25.59
CA PRO A 305 15.96 38.77 26.89
C PRO A 305 14.76 37.88 27.26
N ASP A 306 14.51 36.76 26.56
CA ASP A 306 13.31 35.94 26.76
C ASP A 306 13.54 34.64 27.56
N ALA A 307 14.68 34.52 28.22
CA ALA A 307 15.06 33.32 28.97
C ALA A 307 14.80 33.42 30.48
N ASP A 308 13.74 34.09 30.94
CA ASP A 308 13.36 34.07 32.35
C ASP A 308 11.85 34.28 32.49
N LEU A 309 11.11 33.18 32.63
CA LEU A 309 9.83 33.08 33.35
C LEU A 309 9.36 31.61 33.41
N PHE A 310 10.26 30.69 33.74
CA PHE A 310 9.83 29.39 34.28
C PHE A 310 9.88 29.48 35.80
N PRO A 311 8.75 29.35 36.51
CA PRO A 311 8.74 29.40 37.97
C PRO A 311 9.67 28.33 38.54
N PRO A 312 10.55 28.66 39.50
CA PRO A 312 11.66 27.80 39.91
C PRO A 312 11.26 26.55 40.72
N ASP A 313 9.98 26.33 41.01
CA ASP A 313 9.55 25.37 42.04
C ASP A 313 8.59 24.27 41.57
N GLN A 314 8.41 24.04 40.27
CA GLN A 314 7.71 22.82 39.84
C GLN A 314 8.65 21.60 39.92
N PRO A 315 8.30 20.54 40.67
CA PRO A 315 9.07 19.31 40.68
C PRO A 315 9.19 18.80 39.24
N ARG A 316 10.42 18.51 38.78
CA ARG A 316 10.65 17.95 37.45
C ARG A 316 10.14 16.52 37.44
N VAL A 317 8.88 16.35 37.06
CA VAL A 317 8.26 15.03 36.95
C VAL A 317 8.90 14.30 35.77
N PRO A 318 9.34 13.04 35.93
CA PRO A 318 9.87 12.23 34.84
C PRO A 318 8.84 12.14 33.70
N ARG A 319 9.35 12.26 32.47
CA ARG A 319 8.54 12.29 31.25
C ARG A 319 8.61 10.94 30.54
N THR A 320 7.58 10.64 29.77
CA THR A 320 7.51 9.44 28.94
C THR A 320 8.11 9.68 27.56
N SER A 321 8.88 8.72 27.05
CA SER A 321 9.22 8.62 25.63
C SER A 321 8.63 7.36 25.04
N VAL A 322 8.17 7.46 23.80
CA VAL A 322 7.68 6.33 23.02
C VAL A 322 8.55 6.21 21.78
N THR A 323 9.14 5.04 21.56
CA THR A 323 9.93 4.71 20.38
C THR A 323 9.35 3.45 19.76
N CYS A 324 8.94 3.49 18.50
CA CYS A 324 8.34 2.33 17.84
C CYS A 324 9.25 1.79 16.74
N ASP A 325 9.33 0.46 16.67
CA ASP A 325 9.98 -0.25 15.58
C ASP A 325 9.20 -0.05 14.27
N PRO A 326 9.87 -0.23 13.12
CA PRO A 326 9.15 -0.36 11.86
C PRO A 326 8.14 -1.52 11.93
N ILE A 327 7.06 -1.42 11.16
CA ILE A 327 6.09 -2.51 11.05
C ILE A 327 6.83 -3.77 10.59
N SER A 328 6.64 -4.85 11.33
CA SER A 328 7.27 -6.13 11.02
C SER A 328 6.85 -6.66 9.66
N ASP A 329 7.73 -7.46 9.06
CA ASP A 329 7.39 -8.28 7.91
C ASP A 329 6.20 -9.21 8.22
N VAL A 330 5.55 -9.68 7.15
CA VAL A 330 4.36 -10.52 7.23
C VAL A 330 4.67 -11.82 7.96
N GLN A 331 3.93 -12.07 9.04
CA GLN A 331 4.06 -13.28 9.84
C GLN A 331 2.83 -14.17 9.68
N TYR A 332 3.04 -15.48 9.77
CA TYR A 332 1.98 -16.47 9.66
C TYR A 332 1.73 -17.13 11.01
N PHE A 333 0.46 -17.43 11.28
CA PHE A 333 0.11 -18.28 12.41
C PHE A 333 0.82 -19.64 12.24
N ARG A 334 1.64 -20.03 13.22
CA ARG A 334 2.19 -21.38 13.26
C ARG A 334 1.02 -22.33 13.53
N ASN A 335 0.81 -23.28 12.63
CA ASN A 335 0.01 -24.45 12.96
C ASN A 335 0.77 -25.18 14.07
N SER A 336 0.30 -25.11 15.31
CA SER A 336 0.76 -26.04 16.33
C SER A 336 0.50 -27.45 15.82
N PRO A 337 1.50 -28.35 15.76
CA PRO A 337 1.23 -29.75 15.47
C PRO A 337 0.30 -30.26 16.58
N GLY A 338 -0.94 -30.57 16.19
CA GLY A 338 -1.96 -31.14 17.07
C GLY A 338 -1.71 -32.59 17.40
#